data_AF-A0A0C3CWC0-F1
#
_entry.id   AF-A0A0C3CWC0-F1
#
_cell.length_a   1.000
_cell.length_b   1.000
_cell.length_c   1.000
_cell.angle_alpha   90.00
_cell.angle_beta   90.00
_cell.angle_gamma   90.00
#
_symmetry.space_group_name_H-M   'P 1'
#
loop_
_entity.id
_entity.type
_entity.pdbx_description
1 polymer ?
#
loop_
_entity_poly.entity_id
_entity_poly.type
_entity_poly.pdbx_seq_one_letter_code
_entity_poly.pdbx_strand_id
1 'polypeptide(L)' 'PHDRPVGRLLLKLHRYPYRPSHMHFMFEKEGNDKLIRALYLRGDPFESSDAVFGV' A
#
# COMPACT_ATOMS: atom_id res chain seq x y z
N PRO A 1 -0.53 11.98 1.27
CA PRO A 1 -0.88 13.32 0.74
C PRO A 1 -2.19 13.22 -0.06
N HIS A 2 -3.08 14.21 0.02
CA HIS A 2 -4.43 14.13 -0.60
C HIS A 2 -4.92 15.45 -1.22
N ASP A 3 -4.13 16.50 -1.13
CA ASP A 3 -4.41 17.88 -1.55
C ASP A 3 -4.11 18.16 -3.05
N ARG A 4 -3.41 17.22 -3.70
CA ARG A 4 -2.87 17.30 -5.07
C ARG A 4 -3.66 16.42 -6.06
N PRO A 5 -3.34 16.40 -7.38
CA PRO A 5 -4.21 15.80 -8.41
C PRO A 5 -4.71 14.38 -8.11
N VAL A 6 -3.85 13.49 -7.62
CA VAL A 6 -4.24 12.11 -7.29
C VAL A 6 -5.22 12.07 -6.11
N GLY A 7 -4.97 12.87 -5.07
CA GLY A 7 -5.91 12.99 -3.94
C GLY A 7 -7.26 13.56 -4.37
N ARG A 8 -7.27 14.58 -5.24
CA ARG A 8 -8.51 15.12 -5.82
C ARG A 8 -9.25 14.10 -6.69
N LEU A 9 -8.53 13.25 -7.41
CA LEU A 9 -9.12 12.15 -8.18
C LEU A 9 -9.77 11.12 -7.25
N LEU A 10 -9.08 10.68 -6.20
CA LEU A 10 -9.63 9.74 -5.23
C LEU A 10 -10.93 10.28 -4.60
N LEU A 11 -10.95 11.56 -4.22
CA LEU A 11 -12.15 12.21 -3.69
C LEU A 11 -13.32 12.20 -4.70
N LYS A 12 -13.07 12.47 -5.98
CA LYS A 12 -14.10 12.39 -7.04
C LYS A 12 -14.65 10.98 -7.24
N LEU A 13 -13.87 9.96 -6.92
CA LEU A 13 -14.26 8.55 -6.98
C LEU A 13 -14.88 8.05 -5.67
N HIS A 14 -15.11 8.94 -4.69
CA HIS A 14 -15.56 8.58 -3.34
C HIS A 14 -14.61 7.58 -2.65
N ARG A 15 -13.31 7.72 -2.90
CA ARG A 15 -12.24 6.90 -2.30
C ARG A 15 -11.34 7.75 -1.39
N TYR A 16 -10.80 7.11 -0.36
CA TYR A 16 -9.85 7.74 0.56
C TYR A 16 -8.39 7.38 0.22
N PRO A 17 -7.38 8.13 0.72
CA PRO A 17 -5.97 7.97 0.35
C PRO A 17 -5.13 7.11 1.32
N TYR A 18 -5.78 6.46 2.29
CA TYR A 18 -5.12 5.71 3.36
C TYR A 18 -4.69 4.31 2.93
N ARG A 19 -3.62 3.84 3.56
CA ARG A 19 -3.06 2.50 3.43
C ARG A 19 -2.85 1.94 4.83
N PRO A 20 -2.97 0.62 5.03
CA PRO A 20 -2.64 0.01 6.31
C PRO A 20 -1.17 0.18 6.63
N SER A 21 -0.83 0.18 7.91
CA SER A 21 0.55 0.19 8.39
C SER A 21 1.29 -1.04 7.86
N HIS A 22 2.47 -0.83 7.26
CA HIS A 22 3.25 -1.90 6.63
C HIS A 22 4.75 -1.65 6.66
N MET A 23 5.50 -2.74 6.48
CA MET A 23 6.96 -2.73 6.36
C MET A 23 7.37 -3.26 4.99
N HIS A 24 8.28 -2.56 4.33
CA HIS A 24 8.84 -2.98 3.04
C HIS A 24 10.08 -3.84 3.23
N PHE A 25 10.17 -4.91 2.43
CA PHE A 25 11.32 -5.81 2.39
C PHE A 25 11.78 -6.01 0.95
N MET A 26 13.09 -6.08 0.79
CA MET A 26 13.76 -6.49 -0.44
C MET A 26 14.81 -7.54 -0.08
N PHE A 27 14.68 -8.72 -0.67
CA PHE A 27 15.62 -9.82 -0.49
C PHE A 27 16.32 -10.11 -1.81
N GLU A 28 17.63 -10.31 -1.74
CA GLU A 28 18.48 -10.62 -2.89
C GLU A 28 19.49 -11.69 -2.49
N LYS A 29 19.63 -12.72 -3.35
CA LYS A 29 20.55 -13.83 -3.17
C LYS A 29 20.93 -14.38 -4.54
N GLU A 30 22.22 -14.65 -4.74
CA GLU A 30 22.71 -15.22 -5.99
C GLU A 30 21.98 -16.54 -6.35
N GLY A 31 21.69 -16.73 -7.64
CA GLY A 31 20.95 -17.89 -8.15
C GLY A 31 19.46 -17.91 -7.77
N ASN A 32 18.91 -16.84 -7.19
CA ASN A 32 17.49 -16.71 -6.87
C ASN A 32 16.95 -15.40 -7.44
N ASP A 33 15.64 -15.36 -7.71
CA ASP A 33 14.98 -14.13 -8.11
C ASP A 33 14.88 -13.15 -6.94
N LYS A 34 15.04 -11.86 -7.24
CA LYS A 34 14.85 -10.77 -6.28
C LYS A 34 13.41 -10.75 -5.79
N LEU A 35 13.22 -10.82 -4.47
CA LEU A 35 11.90 -10.75 -3.85
C LEU A 35 11.65 -9.37 -3.25
N ILE A 36 10.65 -8.66 -3.78
CA ILE A 36 10.16 -7.39 -3.22
C ILE A 36 8.77 -7.67 -2.62
N ARG A 37 8.59 -7.41 -1.32
CA ARG A 37 7.36 -7.72 -0.60
C ARG A 37 7.10 -6.68 0.48
N ALA A 38 5.84 -6.52 0.88
CA ALA A 38 5.45 -5.78 2.08
C ALA A 38 4.74 -6.72 3.06
N LEU A 39 4.91 -6.48 4.36
CA LEU A 39 4.16 -7.13 5.43
C LEU A 39 3.16 -6.13 6.03
N TYR A 40 1.92 -6.57 6.25
CA TYR A 40 0.83 -5.77 6.77
C TYR A 40 0.45 -6.22 8.19
N LEU A 41 0.06 -5.26 9.03
CA LEU A 41 -0.42 -5.57 10.38
C LEU A 41 -1.88 -6.04 10.33
N ARG A 42 -2.14 -7.23 10.87
CA ARG A 42 -3.51 -7.73 11.04
C ARG A 42 -4.31 -6.82 11.96
N GLY A 43 -5.52 -6.47 11.56
CA GLY A 43 -6.43 -5.62 12.31
C GLY A 43 -6.19 -4.12 12.15
N ASP A 44 -5.28 -3.71 11.24
CA ASP A 44 -5.18 -2.30 10.86
C ASP A 44 -6.53 -1.82 10.27
N PRO A 45 -7.03 -0.62 10.64
CA PRO A 45 -8.31 -0.11 10.15
C PRO A 45 -8.46 -0.08 8.63
N PHE A 46 -7.36 -0.07 7.89
CA PHE A 46 -7.35 -0.01 6.42
C PHE A 46 -6.89 -1.32 5.76
N GLU A 47 -6.73 -2.42 6.51
CA GLU A 47 -6.27 -3.72 5.98
C GLU A 47 -7.12 -4.22 4.81
N SER A 48 -8.44 -4.14 4.92
CA SER A 48 -9.38 -4.64 3.90
C SER A 48 -9.70 -3.63 2.80
N SER A 49 -9.10 -2.44 2.82
CA SER A 49 -9.53 -1.34 1.96
C SER A 49 -8.40 -0.38 1.57
N ASP A 50 -7.18 -0.91 1.45
CA ASP A 50 -5.99 -0.20 0.94
C ASP A 50 -6.28 0.56 -0.36
N ALA A 51 -6.00 1.87 -0.37
CA ALA A 51 -6.20 2.74 -1.52
C ALA A 51 -5.49 2.26 -2.80
N VAL A 52 -4.39 1.50 -2.66
CA VAL A 52 -3.61 1.01 -3.81
C VAL A 52 -3.75 -0.49 -4.07
N PHE A 53 -4.63 -1.19 -3.33
CA PHE A 53 -4.83 -2.64 -3.47
C PHE A 53 -3.55 -3.46 -3.26
N GLY A 54 -2.69 -3.04 -2.33
CA GLY A 54 -1.38 -3.65 -2.11
C GLY A 54 -1.35 -4.81 -1.12
N VAL A 55 -2.45 -5.06 -0.40
CA VAL A 55 -2.58 -6.11 0.63
C VAL A 55 -2.82 -7.47 -0.01
#